data_AF-A0A1J3DHQ2-F1
#
_entry.id   AF-A0A1J3DHQ2-F1
#
_cell.length_a   1.000
_cell.length_b   1.000
_cell.length_c   1.000
_cell.angle_alpha   90.00
_cell.angle_beta   90.00
_cell.angle_gamma   90.00
#
_symmetry.space_group_name_H-M   'P 1'
#
loop_
_entity.id
_entity.type
_entity.pdbx_description
1 polymer ?
#
loop_
_entity_poly.entity_id
_entity_poly.type
_entity_poly.pdbx_seq_one_letter_code
_entity_poly.pdbx_strand_id
1 'polypeptide(L)'
;GNKNSAPKDQELVKGNLALANSKDKKNPVRVIRGNKATPLGSSADAKNYVYDGLYLVEEFWQETGSHGKMVFKFRLRRIPGQPELTWKVLKITKTSKSREGLCDGDISQGKERFP
;
A
#
# COMPACT_ATOMS: atom_id res chain seq x y z
N GLY A 1 19.07 13.14 -8.22
CA GLY A 1 19.01 14.05 -7.05
C GLY A 1 20.17 13.76 -6.14
N ASN A 2 20.93 14.78 -5.78
CA ASN A 2 22.19 14.68 -5.03
C ASN A 2 21.97 13.98 -3.67
N LYS A 3 22.67 12.86 -3.42
CA LYS A 3 22.45 11.96 -2.25
C LYS A 3 23.20 12.40 -0.98
N ASN A 4 23.71 13.63 -0.91
CA ASN A 4 24.56 14.13 0.18
C ASN A 4 23.99 15.32 0.97
N SER A 5 22.71 15.67 0.82
CA SER A 5 22.13 16.74 1.65
C SER A 5 21.73 16.20 3.02
N ALA A 6 22.17 16.87 4.09
CA ALA A 6 21.70 16.60 5.44
C ALA A 6 20.15 16.60 5.48
N PRO A 7 19.51 15.70 6.25
CA PRO A 7 18.06 15.69 6.40
C PRO A 7 17.60 17.06 6.90
N LYS A 8 16.59 17.65 6.26
CA LYS A 8 15.97 18.92 6.64
C LYS A 8 14.51 18.71 7.01
N ASP A 9 13.97 19.66 7.74
CA ASP A 9 12.53 19.72 8.01
C ASP A 9 11.77 19.84 6.68
N GLN A 10 10.66 19.12 6.59
CA GLN A 10 9.77 19.24 5.45
C GLN A 10 9.02 20.57 5.53
N GLU A 11 8.79 21.15 4.37
CA GLU A 11 7.98 22.37 4.22
C GLU A 11 6.59 22.02 3.68
N LEU A 12 5.61 22.85 4.02
CA LEU A 12 4.25 22.74 3.49
C LEU A 12 4.15 23.34 2.08
N VAL A 13 4.86 22.72 1.13
CA VAL A 13 4.94 23.16 -0.26
C VAL A 13 4.70 21.98 -1.20
N LYS A 14 4.45 22.25 -2.49
CA LYS A 14 4.29 21.23 -3.54
C LYS A 14 3.29 20.14 -3.14
N GLY A 15 3.73 18.87 -3.06
CA GLY A 15 2.88 17.73 -2.75
C GLY A 15 2.25 17.80 -1.35
N ASN A 16 2.98 18.31 -0.35
CA ASN A 16 2.45 18.46 1.00
C ASN A 16 1.31 19.50 1.01
N LEU A 17 1.53 20.64 0.35
CA LEU A 17 0.50 21.67 0.19
C LEU A 17 -0.71 21.16 -0.61
N ALA A 18 -0.47 20.39 -1.68
CA ALA A 18 -1.55 19.81 -2.49
C ALA A 18 -2.41 18.82 -1.68
N LEU A 19 -1.81 17.99 -0.82
CA LEU A 19 -2.53 17.07 0.05
C LEU A 19 -3.28 17.81 1.17
N ALA A 20 -2.68 18.86 1.74
CA ALA A 20 -3.36 19.73 2.70
C ALA A 20 -4.59 20.40 2.07
N ASN A 21 -4.45 20.95 0.86
CA ASN A 21 -5.58 21.53 0.12
C ASN A 21 -6.65 20.48 -0.21
N SER A 22 -6.26 19.25 -0.50
CA SER A 22 -7.19 18.15 -0.79
C SER A 22 -8.06 17.79 0.41
N LYS A 23 -7.56 17.97 1.64
CA LYS A 23 -8.36 17.81 2.88
C LYS A 23 -9.53 18.77 2.92
N ASP A 24 -9.29 20.03 2.57
CA ASP A 24 -10.30 21.09 2.69
C ASP A 24 -11.26 21.08 1.49
N LYS A 25 -10.75 20.78 0.29
CA LYS A 25 -11.56 20.62 -0.92
C LYS A 25 -12.28 19.29 -1.03
N LYS A 26 -11.93 18.31 -0.19
CA LYS A 26 -12.45 16.92 -0.25
C LYS A 26 -12.26 16.26 -1.61
N ASN A 27 -11.16 16.61 -2.30
CA ASN A 27 -10.83 16.00 -3.59
C ASN A 27 -10.35 14.54 -3.37
N PRO A 28 -10.89 13.56 -4.11
CA PRO A 28 -10.40 12.18 -4.05
C PRO A 28 -8.95 12.05 -4.51
N VAL A 29 -8.15 11.31 -3.74
CA VAL A 29 -6.74 11.00 -4.00
C VAL A 29 -6.60 9.53 -4.39
N ARG A 30 -5.96 9.26 -5.52
CA ARG A 30 -5.62 7.88 -5.94
C ARG A 30 -4.48 7.34 -5.09
N VAL A 31 -4.64 6.16 -4.51
CA VAL A 31 -3.60 5.49 -3.73
C VAL A 31 -3.06 4.29 -4.50
N ILE A 32 -1.74 4.27 -4.70
CA ILE A 32 -1.00 3.15 -5.27
C ILE A 32 -0.04 2.64 -4.19
N ARG A 33 -0.14 1.37 -3.81
CA ARG A 33 0.79 0.75 -2.84
C ARG A 33 1.89 0.00 -3.58
N GLY A 34 3.12 0.18 -3.13
CA GLY A 34 4.26 -0.64 -3.56
C GLY A 34 4.51 -1.78 -2.59
N ASN A 35 4.55 -3.02 -3.09
CA ASN A 35 5.00 -4.18 -2.32
C ASN A 35 6.48 -4.45 -2.63
N LYS A 36 7.31 -4.52 -1.59
CA LYS A 36 8.66 -5.10 -1.69
C LYS A 36 8.50 -6.61 -1.56
N ALA A 37 8.71 -7.35 -2.65
CA ALA A 37 8.76 -8.80 -2.56
C ALA A 37 9.90 -9.21 -1.63
N THR A 38 9.65 -10.11 -0.68
CA THR A 38 10.72 -10.85 0.01
C THR A 38 11.20 -11.95 -0.95
N PRO A 39 12.51 -12.11 -1.18
CA PRO A 39 13.01 -13.02 -2.19
C PRO A 39 12.86 -14.45 -1.68
N LEU A 40 11.80 -15.14 -2.11
CA LEU A 40 11.73 -16.58 -2.00
C LEU A 40 11.58 -17.13 -3.41
N GLY A 41 12.71 -17.51 -4.01
CA GLY A 41 12.77 -18.26 -5.25
C GLY A 41 12.68 -17.43 -6.52
N SER A 42 13.85 -17.26 -7.16
CA SER A 42 14.03 -17.22 -8.62
C SER A 42 13.12 -16.30 -9.43
N SER A 43 13.38 -14.99 -9.37
CA SER A 43 13.64 -14.11 -10.52
C SER A 43 13.23 -12.66 -10.19
N ALA A 44 14.26 -11.83 -10.01
CA ALA A 44 14.25 -10.38 -10.01
C ALA A 44 13.38 -9.64 -8.97
N ASP A 45 13.96 -8.58 -8.43
CA ASP A 45 13.37 -7.55 -7.56
C ASP A 45 12.18 -6.82 -8.20
N ALA A 46 11.11 -7.53 -8.55
CA ALA A 46 9.91 -6.97 -9.14
C ALA A 46 9.17 -6.13 -8.08
N LYS A 47 9.41 -4.81 -8.13
CA LYS A 47 8.61 -3.83 -7.39
C LYS A 47 7.21 -3.85 -8.00
N ASN A 48 6.27 -4.47 -7.30
CA ASN A 48 4.88 -4.54 -7.72
C ASN A 48 4.12 -3.35 -7.15
N TYR A 49 3.35 -2.67 -8.00
CA TYR A 49 2.49 -1.55 -7.64
C TYR A 49 1.03 -1.94 -7.84
N VAL A 50 0.21 -1.74 -6.82
CA VAL A 50 -1.22 -2.06 -6.84
C VAL A 50 -2.03 -0.80 -6.59
N TYR A 51 -3.03 -0.55 -7.44
CA TYR A 51 -3.99 0.51 -7.22
C TYR A 51 -5.04 0.08 -6.19
N ASP A 52 -5.12 0.80 -5.08
CA ASP A 52 -6.00 0.48 -3.94
C ASP A 52 -7.30 1.31 -3.92
N GLY A 53 -7.46 2.20 -4.89
CA GLY A 53 -8.64 3.03 -5.06
C GLY A 53 -8.46 4.48 -4.65
N LEU A 54 -9.60 5.13 -4.43
CA LEU A 54 -9.76 6.53 -4.08
C LEU A 54 -9.90 6.72 -2.58
N TYR A 55 -9.23 7.73 -2.06
CA TYR A 55 -9.17 8.08 -0.65
C TYR A 55 -9.44 9.58 -0.45
N LEU A 56 -9.93 9.96 0.71
CA LEU A 56 -10.02 11.34 1.17
C LEU A 56 -8.96 11.62 2.21
N VAL A 57 -8.38 12.82 2.19
CA VAL A 57 -7.51 13.31 3.26
C VAL A 57 -8.39 13.85 4.38
N GLU A 58 -8.21 13.33 5.59
CA GLU A 58 -9.06 13.69 6.74
C GLU A 58 -8.41 14.72 7.63
N GLU A 59 -7.12 14.52 7.89
CA GLU A 59 -6.29 15.31 8.79
C GLU A 59 -4.83 15.21 8.34
N PHE A 60 -4.04 16.19 8.74
CA PHE A 60 -2.59 16.16 8.62
C PHE A 60 -1.97 16.85 9.83
N TRP A 61 -0.76 16.45 10.19
CA TRP A 61 0.00 17.01 11.32
C TRP A 61 1.50 16.93 11.05
N GLN A 62 2.28 17.61 11.88
CA GLN A 62 3.74 17.51 11.89
C GLN A 62 4.20 16.55 12.99
N GLU A 63 5.26 15.79 12.72
CA GLU A 63 5.87 14.88 13.68
C GLU A 63 7.39 14.79 13.44
N THR A 64 8.15 14.44 14.49
CA THR A 64 9.57 14.12 14.36
C THR A 64 9.77 12.79 13.65
N GLY A 65 10.30 12.85 12.42
CA GLY A 65 10.70 11.68 11.65
C GLY A 65 11.96 11.00 12.21
N SER A 66 12.32 9.85 11.63
CA SER A 66 13.44 8.99 12.07
C SER A 66 14.82 9.67 12.08
N HIS A 67 14.97 10.78 11.38
CA HIS A 67 16.21 11.57 11.33
C HIS A 67 16.18 12.81 12.25
N GLY A 68 15.23 12.89 13.19
CA GLY A 68 15.11 14.04 14.09
C GLY A 68 14.63 15.32 13.39
N LYS A 69 13.92 15.19 12.27
CA LYS A 69 13.41 16.31 11.46
C LYS A 69 11.90 16.29 11.37
N MET A 70 11.29 17.46 11.26
CA MET A 70 9.85 17.60 11.08
C MET A 70 9.42 17.02 9.73
N VAL A 71 8.40 16.15 9.77
CA VAL A 71 7.75 15.58 8.59
C VAL A 71 6.25 15.79 8.68
N PHE A 72 5.58 15.95 7.54
CA PHE A 72 4.12 15.99 7.48
C PHE A 72 3.56 14.57 7.33
N LYS A 73 2.61 14.21 8.19
CA LYS A 73 1.81 12.99 8.08
C LYS A 73 0.39 13.36 7.68
N PHE A 74 -0.23 12.48 6.89
CA PHE A 74 -1.59 12.64 6.37
C PHE A 74 -2.39 11.38 6.66
N ARG A 75 -3.58 11.52 7.26
CA ARG A 75 -4.53 10.41 7.40
C ARG A 75 -5.43 10.34 6.18
N LEU A 76 -5.37 9.24 5.46
CA LEU A 76 -6.21 8.97 4.30
C LEU A 76 -7.28 7.92 4.64
N ARG A 77 -8.55 8.24 4.40
CA ARG A 77 -9.68 7.30 4.55
C ARG A 77 -10.17 6.87 3.17
N ARG A 78 -10.33 5.56 2.98
CA ARG A 78 -10.84 5.01 1.72
C ARG A 78 -12.30 5.40 1.54
N ILE A 79 -12.68 5.82 0.35
CA ILE A 79 -14.08 6.11 0.02
C ILE A 79 -14.87 4.79 0.00
N PRO A 80 -16.03 4.70 0.69
CA PRO A 80 -16.86 3.50 0.71
C PRO A 80 -17.45 3.17 -0.67
N GLY A 81 -17.90 1.92 -0.85
CA GLY A 81 -18.53 1.46 -2.11
C GLY A 81 -17.55 1.05 -3.21
N GLN A 82 -16.25 1.15 -2.98
CA GLN A 82 -15.23 0.63 -3.90
C GLN A 82 -14.98 -0.87 -3.67
N PRO A 83 -14.58 -1.63 -4.71
CA PRO A 83 -14.23 -3.06 -4.59
C PRO A 83 -13.25 -3.34 -3.44
N GLU A 84 -13.30 -4.52 -2.85
CA GLU A 84 -12.46 -4.87 -1.70
C GLU A 84 -10.96 -4.82 -2.06
N LEU A 85 -10.11 -4.47 -1.09
CA LEU A 85 -8.67 -4.36 -1.33
C LEU A 85 -8.08 -5.74 -1.66
N THR A 86 -7.34 -5.82 -2.77
CA THR A 86 -6.74 -7.07 -3.26
C THR A 86 -5.92 -7.78 -2.18
N TRP A 87 -5.16 -7.06 -1.36
CA TRP A 87 -4.36 -7.67 -0.30
C TRP A 87 -5.20 -8.25 0.85
N LYS A 88 -6.41 -7.71 1.12
CA LYS A 88 -7.32 -8.30 2.11
C LYS A 88 -7.91 -9.60 1.59
N VAL A 89 -8.32 -9.62 0.31
CA VAL A 89 -8.77 -10.84 -0.38
C VAL A 89 -7.68 -11.91 -0.33
N LEU A 90 -6.44 -11.54 -0.68
CA LEU A 90 -5.30 -12.46 -0.63
C LEU A 90 -4.98 -12.97 0.77
N LYS A 91 -5.13 -12.14 1.81
CA LYS A 91 -4.96 -12.59 3.20
C LYS A 91 -5.97 -13.66 3.56
N ILE A 92 -7.25 -13.43 3.25
CA ILE A 92 -8.33 -14.40 3.49
C ILE A 92 -8.00 -15.74 2.80
N THR A 93 -7.63 -15.73 1.52
CA THR A 93 -7.33 -16.97 0.78
C THR A 93 -6.10 -17.73 1.28
N LYS A 94 -5.14 -17.03 1.91
CA LYS A 94 -3.90 -17.61 2.45
C LYS A 94 -4.08 -18.14 3.87
N THR A 95 -4.87 -17.47 4.69
CA THR A 95 -5.08 -17.86 6.09
C THR A 95 -6.26 -18.82 6.27
N SER A 96 -7.14 -18.93 5.29
CA SER A 96 -8.28 -19.82 5.38
C SER A 96 -7.84 -21.28 5.26
N LYS A 97 -8.30 -22.11 6.20
CA LYS A 97 -8.08 -23.57 6.22
C LYS A 97 -8.91 -24.31 5.16
N SER A 98 -9.97 -23.67 4.67
CA SER A 98 -10.86 -24.20 3.63
C SER A 98 -11.12 -23.10 2.59
N ARG A 99 -11.12 -23.48 1.31
CA ARG A 99 -11.49 -22.58 0.22
C ARG A 99 -12.88 -22.97 -0.25
N GLU A 100 -13.80 -22.02 -0.25
CA GLU A 100 -15.14 -22.23 -0.76
C GLU A 100 -15.07 -22.70 -2.22
N GLY A 101 -15.76 -23.79 -2.55
CA GLY A 101 -15.71 -24.41 -3.88
C GLY A 101 -14.50 -25.33 -4.16
N LEU A 102 -13.61 -25.58 -3.19
CA LEU A 102 -12.53 -26.56 -3.37
C LEU A 102 -13.10 -27.99 -3.37
N CYS A 103 -13.07 -28.64 -4.53
CA CYS A 103 -13.56 -30.01 -4.73
C CYS A 103 -12.47 -31.07 -4.52
N ASP A 104 -11.23 -30.77 -4.87
CA ASP A 104 -10.07 -31.64 -4.67
C ASP A 104 -8.83 -30.75 -4.39
N GLY A 105 -8.06 -31.12 -3.38
CA GLY A 105 -6.88 -30.37 -2.93
C GLY A 105 -5.64 -30.61 -3.77
N ASP A 106 -5.61 -31.70 -4.55
CA ASP A 106 -4.53 -32.05 -5.48
C ASP A 106 -5.06 -32.98 -6.58
N ILE A 107 -5.50 -32.38 -7.68
CA ILE A 107 -6.00 -33.14 -8.83
C ILE A 107 -4.91 -33.95 -9.54
N SER A 108 -3.62 -33.63 -9.29
CA SER A 108 -2.50 -34.38 -9.85
C SER A 108 -2.27 -35.69 -9.12
N GLN A 109 -2.83 -35.83 -7.91
CA GLN A 109 -2.64 -36.99 -7.04
C GLN A 109 -1.14 -37.26 -6.76
N GLY A 110 -0.38 -36.19 -6.46
CA GLY A 110 1.04 -36.23 -6.16
C GLY A 110 1.97 -36.48 -7.37
N LYS A 111 1.44 -36.43 -8.60
CA LYS A 111 2.25 -36.57 -9.82
C LYS A 111 2.99 -35.29 -10.19
N GLU A 112 2.52 -34.15 -9.67
CA GLU A 112 3.17 -32.86 -9.84
C GLU A 112 3.94 -32.45 -8.58
N ARG A 113 4.90 -31.53 -8.76
CA ARG A 113 5.75 -31.04 -7.66
C ARG A 113 4.97 -30.24 -6.61
N PHE A 114 3.85 -29.64 -7.00
CA PHE A 114 2.96 -28.90 -6.11
C PHE A 114 1.52 -29.34 -6.37
N PRO A 115 0.71 -29.42 -5.31
CA PRO A 115 -0.71 -29.80 -5.40
C PRO A 115 -1.56 -28.73 -6.11
#